data_AF-A0A2T7G327-F1
#
_entry.id   AF-A0A2T7G327-F1
#
_cell.length_a   1.000
_cell.length_b   1.000
_cell.length_c   1.000
_cell.angle_alpha   90.00
_cell.angle_beta   90.00
_cell.angle_gamma   90.00
#
_symmetry.space_group_name_H-M   'P 1'
#
loop_
_entity.id
_entity.type
_entity.pdbx_description
1 polymer ?
#
loop_
_entity_poly.entity_id
_entity_poly.type
_entity_poly.pdbx_seq_one_letter_code
_entity_poly.pdbx_strand_id
1 'polypeptide(L)'
;MSSAAPRLTSKVIALLSSLVVAGIAIVALWTYLGGSGGDDPATRSRVIGPVREAVDAAAANAEACSRRLGDIAQQSGADLAASLDETQSCGQSARRLAAEGYTALDTATGPQDSPLRAEFLDSAGALLSVYEMQGDDFDMVHDLLQNAHASGAPVAPLGSDVTYTLGNSAPDIAAAVAQLAKTQDAYRKGG
;
A
#
# COMPACT_ATOMS: atom_id res chain seq x y z
N MET A 1 -33.27 65.74 7.06
CA MET A 1 -32.63 65.02 5.93
C MET A 1 -33.33 63.67 5.80
N SER A 2 -34.31 63.56 4.89
CA SER A 2 -35.08 62.32 4.70
C SER A 2 -34.33 61.38 3.77
N SER A 3 -33.83 60.26 4.30
CA SER A 3 -33.35 59.15 3.47
C SER A 3 -34.55 58.52 2.75
N ALA A 4 -34.65 58.74 1.44
CA ALA A 4 -35.64 58.10 0.61
C ALA A 4 -35.46 56.57 0.63
N ALA A 5 -36.55 55.83 0.86
CA ALA A 5 -36.53 54.38 0.86
C ALA A 5 -36.07 53.83 -0.52
N PRO A 6 -35.20 52.80 -0.55
CA PRO A 6 -34.67 52.29 -1.80
C PRO A 6 -35.79 51.74 -2.69
N ARG A 7 -35.81 52.18 -3.95
CA ARG A 7 -36.77 51.74 -4.98
C ARG A 7 -36.67 50.23 -5.15
N LEU A 8 -37.81 49.56 -5.39
CA LEU A 8 -37.94 48.11 -5.58
C LEU A 8 -36.88 47.53 -6.54
N THR A 9 -36.51 48.29 -7.57
CA THR A 9 -35.43 47.95 -8.52
C THR A 9 -34.05 47.81 -7.88
N SER A 10 -33.68 48.65 -6.90
CA SER A 10 -32.41 48.50 -6.17
C SER A 10 -32.36 47.24 -5.32
N LYS A 11 -33.50 46.78 -4.77
CA LYS A 11 -33.56 45.54 -3.99
C LYS A 11 -33.37 44.30 -4.87
N VAL A 12 -33.95 44.31 -6.07
CA VAL A 12 -33.79 43.24 -7.06
C VAL A 12 -32.35 43.17 -7.57
N ILE A 13 -31.73 44.31 -7.87
CA ILE A 13 -30.34 44.37 -8.32
C ILE A 13 -29.38 43.85 -7.24
N ALA A 14 -29.59 44.24 -5.97
CA ALA A 14 -28.78 43.74 -4.86
C ALA A 14 -28.91 42.21 -4.69
N LEU A 15 -30.12 41.67 -4.82
CA LEU A 15 -30.37 40.23 -4.69
C LEU A 15 -29.73 39.41 -5.81
N LEU A 16 -29.82 39.90 -7.06
CA LEU A 16 -29.14 39.30 -8.21
C LEU A 16 -27.62 39.34 -8.06
N SER A 17 -27.08 40.46 -7.57
CA SER A 17 -25.63 40.61 -7.35
C SER A 17 -25.13 39.61 -6.31
N SER A 18 -25.85 39.44 -5.21
CA SER A 18 -25.51 38.47 -4.16
C SER A 18 -25.59 37.01 -4.65
N LEU A 19 -26.58 36.68 -5.48
CA LEU A 19 -26.69 35.34 -6.07
C LEU A 19 -25.54 35.02 -7.03
N VAL A 20 -25.09 36.01 -7.81
CA VAL A 20 -23.93 35.85 -8.71
C VAL A 20 -22.65 35.64 -7.90
N VAL A 21 -22.42 36.42 -6.85
CA VAL A 21 -21.24 36.26 -5.98
C VAL A 21 -21.27 34.91 -5.26
N ALA A 22 -22.42 34.48 -4.74
CA ALA A 22 -22.57 33.16 -4.12
C ALA A 22 -22.34 32.03 -5.13
N GLY A 23 -22.85 32.15 -6.36
CA GLY A 23 -22.63 31.19 -7.43
C GLY A 23 -21.15 31.06 -7.82
N ILE A 24 -20.45 32.19 -7.96
CA ILE A 24 -19.00 32.20 -8.24
C ILE A 24 -18.22 31.58 -7.08
N ALA A 25 -18.58 31.88 -5.83
CA ALA A 25 -17.93 31.30 -4.66
C ALA A 25 -18.16 29.79 -4.57
N ILE A 26 -19.35 29.29 -4.91
CA ILE A 26 -19.66 27.86 -4.97
C ILE A 26 -18.88 27.17 -6.08
N VAL A 27 -18.77 27.76 -7.27
CA VAL A 27 -17.98 27.19 -8.38
C VAL A 27 -16.48 27.26 -8.10
N ALA A 28 -15.99 28.35 -7.50
CA ALA A 28 -14.61 28.48 -7.06
C ALA A 28 -14.29 27.48 -5.95
N LEU A 29 -15.21 27.28 -5.00
CA LEU A 29 -15.06 26.26 -3.96
C LEU A 29 -15.16 24.86 -4.55
N TRP A 30 -16.03 24.62 -5.54
CA TRP A 30 -16.15 23.34 -6.23
C TRP A 30 -14.88 23.03 -7.03
N THR A 31 -14.34 23.99 -7.77
CA THR A 31 -13.07 23.84 -8.50
C THR A 31 -11.86 23.72 -7.56
N TYR A 32 -11.85 24.48 -6.46
CA TYR A 32 -10.84 24.37 -5.41
C TYR A 32 -10.90 23.02 -4.66
N LEU A 33 -12.11 22.48 -4.46
CA LEU A 33 -12.36 21.16 -3.87
C LEU A 33 -12.34 20.02 -4.91
N GLY A 34 -11.86 20.26 -6.14
CA GLY A 34 -11.66 19.20 -7.13
C GLY A 34 -12.94 18.71 -7.83
N GLY A 35 -13.82 19.63 -8.21
CA GLY A 35 -15.08 19.38 -8.89
C GLY A 35 -14.98 18.37 -10.04
N SER A 36 -15.61 17.21 -9.85
CA SER A 36 -15.62 16.03 -10.75
C SER A 36 -14.25 15.60 -11.30
N GLY A 37 -13.14 16.04 -10.71
CA GLY A 37 -11.78 15.89 -11.23
C GLY A 37 -11.11 14.58 -10.84
N GLY A 38 -11.89 13.50 -10.73
CA GLY A 38 -11.31 12.17 -10.51
C GLY A 38 -10.73 11.61 -11.81
N ASP A 39 -9.78 10.69 -11.66
CA ASP A 39 -9.24 9.97 -12.79
C ASP A 39 -10.36 9.20 -13.51
N ASP A 40 -10.38 9.25 -14.85
CA ASP A 40 -11.34 8.49 -15.63
C ASP A 40 -11.15 6.96 -15.38
N PRO A 41 -12.19 6.13 -15.62
CA PRO A 41 -12.09 4.68 -15.38
C PRO A 41 -10.88 3.99 -16.04
N ALA A 42 -10.48 4.41 -17.23
CA ALA A 42 -9.35 3.81 -17.93
C ALA A 42 -8.01 4.22 -17.30
N THR A 43 -7.89 5.46 -16.84
CA THR A 43 -6.72 5.91 -16.06
C THR A 43 -6.61 5.18 -14.72
N ARG A 44 -7.72 5.06 -13.97
CA ARG A 44 -7.74 4.27 -12.72
C ARG A 44 -7.30 2.83 -12.92
N SER A 45 -7.80 2.19 -13.97
CA SER A 45 -7.45 0.79 -14.27
C SER A 45 -5.97 0.63 -14.61
N ARG A 46 -5.40 1.59 -15.36
CA ARG A 46 -3.96 1.63 -15.70
C ARG A 46 -3.06 1.88 -14.50
N VAL A 47 -3.56 2.55 -13.45
CA VAL A 47 -2.84 2.75 -12.18
C VAL A 47 -2.98 1.52 -11.27
N ILE A 48 -4.21 1.06 -11.04
CA ILE A 48 -4.48 0.00 -10.07
C ILE A 48 -3.86 -1.34 -10.51
N GLY A 49 -3.96 -1.70 -11.79
CA GLY A 49 -3.51 -3.00 -12.29
C GLY A 49 -2.03 -3.29 -11.98
N PRO A 50 -1.09 -2.50 -12.49
CA PRO A 50 0.35 -2.71 -12.27
C PRO A 50 0.75 -2.64 -10.79
N VAL A 51 0.18 -1.72 -10.02
CA VAL A 51 0.46 -1.58 -8.59
C VAL A 51 0.00 -2.82 -7.82
N ARG A 52 -1.18 -3.35 -8.15
CA ARG A 52 -1.69 -4.58 -7.54
C ARG A 52 -0.88 -5.81 -7.92
N GLU A 53 -0.46 -5.91 -9.17
CA GLU A 53 0.40 -6.99 -9.63
C GLU A 53 1.72 -7.03 -8.83
N ALA A 54 2.34 -5.87 -8.60
CA ALA A 54 3.57 -5.79 -7.81
C ALA A 54 3.35 -6.17 -6.34
N VAL A 55 2.27 -5.68 -5.72
CA VAL A 55 1.89 -6.05 -4.34
C VAL A 55 1.62 -7.55 -4.22
N ASP A 56 0.89 -8.13 -5.17
CA ASP A 56 0.53 -9.55 -5.16
C ASP A 56 1.77 -10.44 -5.39
N ALA A 57 2.75 -9.99 -6.19
CA ALA A 57 4.03 -10.67 -6.34
C ALA A 57 4.85 -10.67 -5.04
N ALA A 58 4.92 -9.53 -4.34
CA ALA A 58 5.57 -9.43 -3.04
C ALA A 58 4.89 -10.32 -1.98
N ALA A 59 3.55 -10.33 -1.95
CA ALA A 59 2.76 -11.19 -1.08
C ALA A 59 3.01 -12.68 -1.32
N ALA A 60 3.03 -13.12 -2.58
CA ALA A 60 3.27 -14.51 -2.95
C ALA A 60 4.67 -14.97 -2.53
N ASN A 61 5.69 -14.12 -2.70
CA ASN A 61 7.04 -14.40 -2.22
C ASN A 61 7.10 -14.51 -0.69
N ALA A 62 6.49 -13.56 0.01
CA ALA A 62 6.45 -13.56 1.47
C ALA A 62 5.79 -14.83 2.04
N GLU A 63 4.66 -15.25 1.46
CA GLU A 63 3.97 -16.48 1.84
C GLU A 63 4.83 -17.73 1.56
N ALA A 64 5.45 -17.80 0.38
CA ALA A 64 6.29 -18.94 0.00
C ALA A 64 7.53 -19.06 0.91
N CYS A 65 8.21 -17.96 1.19
CA CYS A 65 9.38 -17.91 2.05
C CYS A 65 9.04 -18.23 3.51
N SER A 66 7.96 -17.65 4.04
CA SER A 66 7.48 -17.95 5.41
C SER A 66 7.19 -19.44 5.57
N ARG A 67 6.51 -20.05 4.58
CA ARG A 67 6.23 -21.49 4.61
C ARG A 67 7.50 -22.32 4.59
N ARG A 68 8.41 -22.07 3.65
CA ARG A 68 9.67 -22.83 3.52
C ARG A 68 10.51 -22.77 4.80
N LEU A 69 10.70 -21.57 5.35
CA LEU A 69 11.46 -21.37 6.58
C LEU A 69 10.79 -22.04 7.79
N GLY A 70 9.46 -21.95 7.88
CA GLY A 70 8.69 -22.66 8.91
C GLY A 70 8.81 -24.18 8.79
N ASP A 71 8.75 -24.72 7.57
CA ASP A 71 8.89 -26.15 7.32
C ASP A 71 10.29 -26.66 7.71
N ILE A 72 11.34 -25.89 7.41
CA ILE A 72 12.72 -26.22 7.80
C ILE A 72 12.85 -26.36 9.32
N ALA A 73 12.24 -25.46 10.08
CA ALA A 73 12.29 -25.50 11.53
C ALA A 73 11.58 -26.73 12.15
N GLN A 74 10.76 -27.44 11.37
CA GLN A 74 10.10 -28.69 11.74
C GLN A 74 10.81 -29.94 11.21
N GLN A 75 11.82 -29.78 10.32
CA GLN A 75 12.55 -30.90 9.73
C GLN A 75 13.64 -31.43 10.68
N SER A 76 13.94 -32.73 10.53
CA SER A 76 15.12 -33.36 11.12
C SER A 76 15.78 -34.27 10.07
N GLY A 77 17.10 -34.19 9.92
CA GLY A 77 17.87 -35.14 9.09
C GLY A 77 18.60 -34.55 7.88
N ALA A 78 18.94 -35.45 6.94
CA ALA A 78 19.94 -35.24 5.89
C ALA A 78 19.56 -34.23 4.79
N ASP A 79 18.29 -33.85 4.68
CA ASP A 79 17.80 -32.94 3.62
C ASP A 79 17.83 -31.46 4.03
N LEU A 80 18.25 -31.15 5.25
CA LEU A 80 18.27 -29.78 5.80
C LEU A 80 19.13 -28.81 4.97
N ALA A 81 20.28 -29.26 4.48
CA ALA A 81 21.18 -28.42 3.70
C ALA A 81 20.56 -27.96 2.37
N ALA A 82 19.85 -28.86 1.67
CA ALA A 82 19.16 -28.53 0.42
C ALA A 82 18.01 -27.55 0.67
N SER A 83 17.23 -27.76 1.74
CA SER A 83 16.15 -26.84 2.12
C SER A 83 16.68 -25.44 2.47
N LEU A 84 17.84 -25.34 3.14
CA LEU A 84 18.45 -24.05 3.48
C LEU A 84 18.89 -23.28 2.22
N ASP A 85 19.52 -23.94 1.25
CA ASP A 85 19.91 -23.35 -0.03
C ASP A 85 18.71 -22.71 -0.76
N GLU A 86 17.53 -23.34 -0.73
CA GLU A 86 16.31 -22.82 -1.35
C GLU A 86 15.73 -21.56 -0.67
N THR A 87 16.21 -21.21 0.53
CA THR A 87 15.73 -20.05 1.30
C THR A 87 16.72 -18.90 1.35
N GLN A 88 17.97 -19.10 0.91
CA GLN A 88 19.02 -18.08 0.93
C GLN A 88 18.61 -16.79 0.21
N SER A 89 17.80 -16.90 -0.85
CA SER A 89 17.38 -15.76 -1.65
C SER A 89 16.09 -15.09 -1.16
N CYS A 90 15.50 -15.52 -0.03
CA CYS A 90 14.19 -15.04 0.40
C CYS A 90 14.19 -13.54 0.72
N GLY A 91 15.11 -13.05 1.55
CA GLY A 91 15.18 -11.62 1.86
C GLY A 91 15.59 -10.75 0.66
N GLN A 92 16.54 -11.23 -0.15
CA GLN A 92 16.90 -10.54 -1.41
C GLN A 92 15.72 -10.43 -2.37
N SER A 93 14.91 -11.50 -2.50
CA SER A 93 13.73 -11.50 -3.36
C SER A 93 12.64 -10.57 -2.85
N ALA A 94 12.44 -10.50 -1.53
CA ALA A 94 11.50 -9.57 -0.91
C ALA A 94 11.88 -8.10 -1.21
N ARG A 95 13.14 -7.72 -0.99
CA ARG A 95 13.64 -6.37 -1.30
C ARG A 95 13.58 -6.04 -2.79
N ARG A 96 13.91 -7.00 -3.67
CA ARG A 96 13.78 -6.83 -5.13
C ARG A 96 12.33 -6.58 -5.54
N LEU A 97 11.39 -7.38 -5.05
CA LEU A 97 9.96 -7.23 -5.36
C LEU A 97 9.39 -5.92 -4.80
N ALA A 98 9.82 -5.50 -3.61
CA ALA A 98 9.47 -4.19 -3.07
C ALA A 98 9.97 -3.05 -3.96
N ALA A 99 11.24 -3.10 -4.42
CA ALA A 99 11.81 -2.11 -5.34
C ALA A 99 11.09 -2.06 -6.70
N GLU A 100 10.71 -3.22 -7.25
CA GLU A 100 9.86 -3.32 -8.45
C GLU A 100 8.49 -2.68 -8.20
N GLY A 101 7.90 -2.91 -7.02
CA GLY A 101 6.67 -2.27 -6.59
C GLY A 101 6.78 -0.76 -6.44
N TYR A 102 7.85 -0.24 -5.84
CA TYR A 102 8.11 1.20 -5.76
C TYR A 102 8.26 1.83 -7.14
N THR A 103 8.91 1.14 -8.08
CA THR A 103 8.98 1.57 -9.48
C THR A 103 7.58 1.64 -10.13
N ALA A 104 6.71 0.68 -9.82
CA ALA A 104 5.32 0.71 -10.27
C ALA A 104 4.53 1.88 -9.66
N LEU A 105 4.75 2.20 -8.37
CA LEU A 105 4.15 3.36 -7.72
C LEU A 105 4.64 4.66 -8.37
N ASP A 106 5.95 4.83 -8.57
CA ASP A 106 6.53 6.02 -9.19
C ASP A 106 5.99 6.24 -10.59
N THR A 107 5.92 5.18 -11.40
CA THR A 107 5.31 5.21 -12.74
C THR A 107 3.82 5.57 -12.67
N ALA A 108 3.16 5.17 -11.58
CA ALA A 108 1.77 5.46 -11.31
C ALA A 108 1.57 6.79 -10.57
N THR A 109 2.58 7.62 -10.36
CA THR A 109 2.40 9.03 -9.93
C THR A 109 2.32 9.98 -11.12
N GLY A 110 1.72 11.14 -10.93
CA GLY A 110 1.57 12.14 -11.98
C GLY A 110 1.31 13.56 -11.45
N PRO A 111 1.53 14.59 -12.29
CA PRO A 111 1.39 16.00 -11.89
C PRO A 111 -0.06 16.43 -11.58
N GLN A 112 -1.04 15.56 -11.79
CA GLN A 112 -2.46 15.81 -11.53
C GLN A 112 -3.09 14.68 -10.71
N ASP A 113 -2.35 14.12 -9.75
CA ASP A 113 -2.87 13.03 -8.94
C ASP A 113 -4.06 13.50 -8.10
N SER A 114 -5.20 12.82 -8.28
CA SER A 114 -6.36 13.00 -7.41
C SER A 114 -6.00 12.57 -5.98
N PRO A 115 -6.61 13.17 -4.94
CA PRO A 115 -6.37 12.77 -3.55
C PRO A 115 -6.58 11.27 -3.31
N LEU A 116 -7.57 10.67 -3.98
CA LEU A 116 -7.86 9.24 -3.87
C LEU A 116 -6.80 8.35 -4.54
N ARG A 117 -6.19 8.81 -5.64
CA ARG A 117 -5.04 8.13 -6.24
C ARG A 117 -3.86 8.15 -5.27
N ALA A 118 -3.55 9.32 -4.70
CA ALA A 118 -2.47 9.47 -3.74
C ALA A 118 -2.65 8.55 -2.52
N GLU A 119 -3.86 8.50 -1.93
CA GLU A 119 -4.17 7.61 -0.81
C GLU A 119 -4.03 6.12 -1.17
N PHE A 120 -4.43 5.72 -2.39
CA PHE A 120 -4.24 4.36 -2.89
C PHE A 120 -2.76 4.01 -3.03
N LEU A 121 -1.97 4.87 -3.68
CA LEU A 121 -0.54 4.65 -3.89
C LEU A 121 0.23 4.62 -2.56
N ASP A 122 -0.09 5.51 -1.63
CA ASP A 122 0.48 5.54 -0.28
C ASP A 122 0.18 4.23 0.48
N SER A 123 -1.07 3.76 0.43
CA SER A 123 -1.45 2.48 1.06
C SER A 123 -0.72 1.29 0.44
N ALA A 124 -0.51 1.30 -0.89
CA ALA A 124 0.25 0.26 -1.58
C ALA A 124 1.74 0.31 -1.21
N GLY A 125 2.33 1.50 -1.12
CA GLY A 125 3.70 1.70 -0.68
C GLY A 125 3.94 1.25 0.76
N ALA A 126 3.00 1.53 1.66
CA ALA A 126 3.05 1.05 3.03
C ALA A 126 3.06 -0.49 3.10
N LEU A 127 2.20 -1.17 2.33
CA LEU A 127 2.18 -2.63 2.29
C LEU A 127 3.46 -3.21 1.67
N LEU A 128 3.99 -2.60 0.60
CA LEU A 128 5.27 -3.01 0.01
C LEU A 128 6.42 -2.86 1.01
N SER A 129 6.41 -1.82 1.84
CA SER A 129 7.39 -1.62 2.91
C SER A 129 7.31 -2.72 3.98
N VAL A 130 6.11 -3.17 4.34
CA VAL A 130 5.95 -4.32 5.25
C VAL A 130 6.54 -5.60 4.64
N TYR A 131 6.36 -5.84 3.34
CA TYR A 131 7.00 -6.98 2.66
C TYR A 131 8.52 -6.83 2.52
N GLU A 132 9.01 -5.61 2.33
CA GLU A 132 10.45 -5.31 2.33
C GLU A 132 11.09 -5.65 3.68
N MET A 133 10.49 -5.17 4.79
CA MET A 133 10.96 -5.42 6.15
C MET A 133 10.90 -6.91 6.52
N GLN A 134 9.90 -7.64 6.05
CA GLN A 134 9.87 -9.10 6.17
C GLN A 134 11.08 -9.79 5.52
N GLY A 135 11.70 -9.15 4.53
CA GLY A 135 12.95 -9.66 3.95
C GLY A 135 14.06 -9.78 4.98
N ASP A 136 14.15 -8.86 5.93
CA ASP A 136 15.13 -8.90 7.02
C ASP A 136 14.80 -10.01 8.03
N ASP A 137 13.51 -10.24 8.31
CA ASP A 137 13.06 -11.38 9.12
C ASP A 137 13.43 -12.72 8.45
N PHE A 138 13.29 -12.82 7.12
CA PHE A 138 13.68 -14.02 6.38
C PHE A 138 15.19 -14.27 6.44
N ASP A 139 16.01 -13.22 6.27
CA ASP A 139 17.47 -13.35 6.37
C ASP A 139 17.88 -13.76 7.79
N MET A 140 17.30 -13.13 8.82
CA MET A 140 17.58 -13.48 10.22
C MET A 140 17.22 -14.94 10.52
N VAL A 141 16.05 -15.40 10.08
CA VAL A 141 15.62 -16.80 10.28
C VAL A 141 16.51 -17.76 9.50
N HIS A 142 16.86 -17.44 8.25
CA HIS A 142 17.79 -18.24 7.46
C HIS A 142 19.14 -18.39 8.16
N ASP A 143 19.73 -17.27 8.61
CA ASP A 143 21.01 -17.27 9.32
C ASP A 143 20.95 -18.07 10.63
N LEU A 144 19.84 -17.96 11.38
CA LEU A 144 19.62 -18.74 12.60
C LEU A 144 19.63 -20.25 12.31
N LEU A 145 18.89 -20.67 11.28
CA LEU A 145 18.78 -22.08 10.89
C LEU A 145 20.11 -22.60 10.30
N GLN A 146 20.79 -21.79 9.49
CA GLN A 146 22.09 -22.10 8.91
C GLN A 146 23.17 -22.26 9.99
N ASN A 147 23.18 -21.38 11.00
CA ASN A 147 24.11 -21.49 12.13
C ASN A 147 23.86 -22.73 12.99
N ALA A 148 22.58 -23.09 13.21
CA ALA A 148 22.23 -24.33 13.89
C ALA A 148 22.72 -25.55 13.09
N HIS A 149 22.49 -25.56 11.78
CA HIS A 149 22.98 -26.62 10.90
C HIS A 149 24.51 -26.76 10.93
N ALA A 150 25.24 -25.65 10.75
CA ALA A 150 26.70 -25.64 10.71
C ALA A 150 27.35 -26.07 12.04
N SER A 151 26.69 -25.82 13.16
CA SER A 151 27.15 -26.24 14.50
C SER A 151 26.70 -27.65 14.89
N GLY A 152 25.89 -28.33 14.07
CA GLY A 152 25.29 -29.62 14.40
C GLY A 152 24.24 -29.54 15.51
N ALA A 153 23.75 -28.34 15.82
CA ALA A 153 22.68 -28.14 16.79
C ALA A 153 21.33 -28.62 16.22
N PRO A 154 20.44 -29.19 17.05
CA PRO A 154 19.10 -29.53 16.60
C PRO A 154 18.32 -28.27 16.25
N VAL A 155 17.59 -28.31 15.13
CA VAL A 155 16.79 -27.19 14.61
C VAL A 155 15.42 -27.10 15.27
N ALA A 156 14.84 -28.24 15.67
CA ALA A 156 13.50 -28.31 16.24
C ALA A 156 13.25 -27.37 17.44
N PRO A 157 14.21 -27.15 18.38
CA PRO A 157 14.05 -26.16 19.45
C PRO A 157 13.88 -24.72 18.97
N LEU A 158 14.32 -24.39 17.76
CA LEU A 158 14.19 -23.05 17.18
C LEU A 158 12.79 -22.81 16.59
N GLY A 159 11.95 -23.85 16.47
CA GLY A 159 10.65 -23.75 15.82
C GLY A 159 9.72 -22.68 16.41
N SER A 160 9.76 -22.46 17.73
CA SER A 160 9.00 -21.38 18.37
C SER A 160 9.49 -20.00 17.94
N ASP A 161 10.81 -19.82 17.87
CA ASP A 161 11.44 -18.54 17.57
C ASP A 161 11.26 -18.18 16.10
N VAL A 162 11.36 -19.18 15.21
CA VAL A 162 11.04 -19.05 13.79
C VAL A 162 9.57 -18.69 13.60
N THR A 163 8.65 -19.41 14.25
CA THR A 163 7.20 -19.13 14.14
C THR A 163 6.87 -17.74 14.68
N TYR A 164 7.47 -17.35 15.80
CA TYR A 164 7.28 -16.03 16.39
C TYR A 164 7.77 -14.92 15.46
N THR A 165 8.98 -15.05 14.93
CA THR A 165 9.59 -14.08 14.02
C THR A 165 8.75 -13.91 12.76
N LEU A 166 8.44 -15.01 12.06
CA LEU A 166 7.66 -14.99 10.83
C LEU A 166 6.23 -14.50 11.05
N GLY A 167 5.67 -14.74 12.25
CA GLY A 167 4.33 -14.28 12.63
C GLY A 167 4.25 -12.83 13.08
N ASN A 168 5.36 -12.18 13.39
CA ASN A 168 5.38 -10.84 14.01
C ASN A 168 4.80 -9.77 13.07
N SER A 169 5.02 -9.92 11.76
CA SER A 169 4.51 -8.98 10.74
C SER A 169 3.06 -9.26 10.33
N ALA A 170 2.46 -10.38 10.73
CA ALA A 170 1.12 -10.76 10.27
C ALA A 170 0.01 -9.73 10.60
N PRO A 171 -0.02 -9.10 11.80
CA PRO A 171 -0.98 -8.03 12.09
C PRO A 171 -0.80 -6.80 11.20
N ASP A 172 0.45 -6.42 10.92
CA ASP A 172 0.78 -5.25 10.09
C ASP A 172 0.42 -5.51 8.62
N ILE A 173 0.70 -6.71 8.10
CA ILE A 173 0.25 -7.13 6.77
C ILE A 173 -1.27 -7.06 6.69
N ALA A 174 -1.98 -7.63 7.67
CA ALA A 174 -3.44 -7.66 7.66
C ALA A 174 -4.05 -6.25 7.67
N ALA A 175 -3.50 -5.35 8.49
CA ALA A 175 -3.90 -3.96 8.56
C ALA A 175 -3.64 -3.21 7.23
N ALA A 176 -2.44 -3.38 6.66
CA ALA A 176 -2.04 -2.74 5.42
C ALA A 176 -2.83 -3.27 4.21
N VAL A 177 -3.12 -4.58 4.14
CA VAL A 177 -3.99 -5.20 3.13
C VAL A 177 -5.41 -4.63 3.22
N ALA A 178 -5.98 -4.53 4.42
CA ALA A 178 -7.32 -3.97 4.62
C ALA A 178 -7.37 -2.49 4.19
N GLN A 179 -6.35 -1.71 4.54
CA GLN A 179 -6.24 -0.31 4.16
C GLN A 179 -6.09 -0.14 2.64
N LEU A 180 -5.24 -0.94 1.99
CA LEU A 180 -5.09 -0.95 0.52
C LEU A 180 -6.41 -1.30 -0.18
N ALA A 181 -7.13 -2.31 0.31
CA ALA A 181 -8.42 -2.68 -0.26
C ALA A 181 -9.43 -1.53 -0.15
N LYS A 182 -9.47 -0.85 1.00
CA LYS A 182 -10.34 0.30 1.24
C LYS A 182 -10.00 1.48 0.30
N THR A 183 -8.73 1.87 0.19
CA THR A 183 -8.33 3.01 -0.65
C THR A 183 -8.44 2.70 -2.13
N GLN A 184 -8.18 1.46 -2.56
CA GLN A 184 -8.46 1.00 -3.92
C GLN A 184 -9.95 1.13 -4.26
N ASP A 185 -10.83 0.69 -3.37
CA ASP A 185 -12.28 0.79 -3.58
C ASP A 185 -12.75 2.25 -3.66
N ALA A 186 -12.20 3.12 -2.81
CA ALA A 186 -12.47 4.55 -2.86
C ALA A 186 -12.00 5.16 -4.18
N TYR A 187 -10.78 4.85 -4.61
CA TYR A 187 -10.22 5.33 -5.87
C TYR A 187 -11.02 4.86 -7.10
N ARG A 188 -11.44 3.59 -7.12
CA ARG A 188 -12.32 3.05 -8.19
C ARG A 188 -13.67 3.75 -8.29
N LYS A 189 -14.25 4.17 -7.15
CA LYS A 189 -15.60 4.76 -7.08
C LYS A 189 -15.59 6.28 -7.21
N GLY A 190 -14.53 6.95 -6.77
CA GLY A 190 -14.49 8.39 -6.51
C GLY A 190 -13.98 9.27 -7.66
N GLY A 191 -14.28 8.90 -8.90
CA GLY A 191 -13.94 9.70 -10.08
C GLY A 191 -14.99 9.58 -11.14
#